data_AF-A0A9E1S749-F1
#
_entry.id   AF-A0A9E1S749-F1
#
_cell.length_a   1.000
_cell.length_b   1.000
_cell.length_c   1.000
_cell.angle_alpha   90.00
_cell.angle_beta   90.00
_cell.angle_gamma   90.00
#
_symmetry.space_group_name_H-M   'P 1'
#
loop_
_entity.id
_entity.type
_entity.pdbx_description
1 polymer ?
#
loop_
_entity_poly.entity_id
_entity_poly.type
_entity_poly.pdbx_seq_one_letter_code
_entity_poly.pdbx_strand_id
1 'polypeptide(L)'
;MHCLKKNSVQIFFLSFLILTLSAKEKNSRLISHGNASTLSPNAQFSDWNRFNGPFDNATSTETQLIENWGEEGPRLIWEVAKGEGYASPAVSKDILILFHRENGMETIEGLNAETGARKWIYRYPVEYRDRYGYSNGPRSSPIIRGDFVYAQGVTSWLTCLELKTGKLKWKRDLA
;
A
#
# COMPACT_ATOMS: atom_id res chain seq x y z
N MET A 1 -2.08 52.84 -57.04
CA MET A 1 -3.29 52.16 -56.50
C MET A 1 -2.86 50.90 -55.78
N HIS A 2 -3.52 50.62 -54.65
CA HIS A 2 -3.46 49.44 -53.78
C HIS A 2 -2.55 49.48 -52.53
N CYS A 3 -3.28 49.69 -51.44
CA CYS A 3 -3.01 49.61 -50.02
C CYS A 3 -3.36 48.20 -49.51
N LEU A 4 -2.55 47.58 -48.63
CA LEU A 4 -2.96 46.52 -47.69
C LEU A 4 -2.01 46.57 -46.47
N LYS A 5 -2.40 47.21 -45.36
CA LYS A 5 -3.05 46.67 -44.14
C LYS A 5 -2.24 45.62 -43.35
N LYS A 6 -1.85 46.02 -42.14
CA LYS A 6 -1.36 45.20 -41.00
C LYS A 6 -2.36 44.09 -40.65
N ASN A 7 -1.86 42.91 -40.30
CA ASN A 7 -2.60 41.94 -39.47
C ASN A 7 -1.73 41.48 -38.30
N SER A 8 -2.17 41.85 -37.09
CA SER A 8 -1.66 41.40 -35.81
C SER A 8 -2.17 39.98 -35.52
N VAL A 9 -1.27 39.03 -35.22
CA VAL A 9 -1.65 37.69 -34.77
C VAL A 9 -1.70 37.71 -33.24
N GLN A 10 -2.91 37.58 -32.69
CA GLN A 10 -3.16 37.51 -31.25
C GLN A 10 -3.23 36.03 -30.87
N ILE A 11 -2.18 35.52 -30.21
CA ILE A 11 -2.08 34.12 -29.78
C ILE A 11 -2.85 33.96 -28.47
N PHE A 12 -4.02 33.32 -28.52
CA PHE A 12 -4.75 32.84 -27.34
C PHE A 12 -4.18 31.47 -26.93
N PHE A 13 -3.39 31.42 -25.86
CA PHE A 13 -3.04 30.17 -25.20
C PHE A 13 -4.24 29.70 -24.37
N LEU A 14 -5.00 28.73 -24.90
CA LEU A 14 -5.99 27.98 -24.10
C LEU A 14 -5.22 27.16 -23.05
N SER A 15 -5.42 27.50 -21.78
CA SER A 15 -4.98 26.65 -20.66
C SER A 15 -5.81 25.37 -20.66
N PHE A 16 -5.23 24.27 -21.11
CA PHE A 16 -5.83 22.94 -20.99
C PHE A 16 -5.67 22.48 -19.53
N LEU A 17 -6.72 22.67 -18.73
CA LEU A 17 -6.81 22.12 -17.38
C LEU A 17 -7.06 20.60 -17.52
N ILE A 18 -5.98 19.81 -17.58
CA ILE A 18 -6.07 18.35 -17.59
C ILE A 18 -6.52 17.91 -16.19
N LEU A 19 -7.83 17.69 -16.01
CA LEU A 19 -8.34 16.92 -14.88
C LEU A 19 -7.85 15.47 -15.06
N THR A 20 -6.80 15.08 -14.35
CA THR A 20 -6.41 13.69 -14.23
C THR A 20 -7.46 12.97 -13.36
N LEU A 21 -8.44 12.35 -14.01
CA LEU A 21 -9.31 11.38 -13.35
C LEU A 21 -8.44 10.16 -13.02
N SER A 22 -8.09 9.98 -11.75
CA SER A 22 -7.44 8.74 -11.29
C SER A 22 -8.43 7.60 -11.45
N ALA A 23 -8.29 6.83 -12.53
CA ALA A 23 -9.03 5.58 -12.69
C ALA A 23 -8.63 4.66 -11.52
N LYS A 24 -9.60 4.35 -10.66
CA LYS A 24 -9.41 3.44 -9.54
C LYS A 24 -9.19 2.04 -10.11
N GLU A 25 -7.92 1.65 -10.24
CA GLU A 25 -7.53 0.36 -10.81
C GLU A 25 -8.20 -0.77 -10.01
N LYS A 26 -9.00 -1.60 -10.68
CA LYS A 26 -9.71 -2.71 -10.05
C LYS A 26 -8.67 -3.72 -9.55
N ASN A 27 -8.64 -4.00 -8.25
CA ASN A 27 -7.74 -5.00 -7.68
C ASN A 27 -8.21 -6.41 -8.05
N SER A 28 -7.74 -6.94 -9.19
CA SER A 28 -8.11 -8.27 -9.68
C SER A 28 -7.66 -9.42 -8.78
N ARG A 29 -6.76 -9.18 -7.81
CA ARG A 29 -6.24 -10.18 -6.88
C ARG A 29 -7.10 -10.38 -5.62
N LEU A 30 -8.06 -9.49 -5.38
CA LEU A 30 -8.91 -9.51 -4.20
C LEU A 30 -10.10 -10.45 -4.41
N ILE A 31 -10.28 -11.41 -3.51
CA ILE A 31 -11.46 -12.25 -3.40
C ILE A 31 -12.20 -11.85 -2.11
N SER A 32 -13.47 -11.51 -2.23
CA SER A 32 -14.33 -11.14 -1.11
C SER A 32 -15.29 -12.29 -0.80
N HIS A 33 -15.33 -12.69 0.46
CA HIS A 33 -16.15 -13.81 0.97
C HIS A 33 -17.31 -13.32 1.84
N GLY A 34 -17.23 -12.08 2.35
CA GLY A 34 -18.34 -11.42 3.03
C GLY A 34 -17.91 -10.10 3.66
N ASN A 35 -18.75 -9.54 4.52
CA ASN A 35 -18.44 -8.34 5.29
C ASN A 35 -17.88 -8.71 6.67
N ALA A 36 -16.99 -7.90 7.23
CA ALA A 36 -16.59 -8.08 8.62
C ALA A 36 -17.77 -7.81 9.57
N SER A 37 -17.77 -8.47 10.72
CA SER A 37 -18.74 -8.20 11.77
C SER A 37 -18.36 -6.92 12.51
N THR A 38 -19.35 -6.15 12.96
CA THR A 38 -19.10 -4.97 13.78
C THR A 38 -18.43 -5.37 15.09
N LEU A 39 -17.34 -4.67 15.45
CA LEU A 39 -16.67 -4.86 16.73
C LEU A 39 -17.57 -4.48 17.90
N SER A 40 -17.37 -5.12 19.05
CA SER A 40 -18.00 -4.71 20.30
C SER A 40 -17.71 -3.23 20.58
N PRO A 41 -18.67 -2.44 21.09
CA PRO A 41 -18.42 -1.04 21.48
C PRO A 41 -17.28 -0.87 22.49
N ASN A 42 -16.98 -1.93 23.27
CA ASN A 42 -15.90 -1.95 24.27
C ASN A 42 -14.60 -2.59 23.74
N ALA A 43 -14.52 -2.93 22.45
CA ALA A 43 -13.32 -3.51 21.88
C ALA A 43 -12.18 -2.49 21.92
N GLN A 44 -11.06 -2.87 22.54
CA GLN A 44 -9.82 -2.13 22.49
C GLN A 44 -8.89 -2.85 21.53
N PHE A 45 -8.32 -2.11 20.59
CA PHE A 45 -7.37 -2.62 19.60
C PHE A 45 -6.18 -1.70 19.48
N SER A 46 -5.08 -2.25 19.01
CA SER A 46 -3.82 -1.53 18.79
C SER A 46 -3.42 -1.59 17.32
N ASP A 47 -2.84 -0.49 16.83
CA ASP A 47 -2.23 -0.48 15.51
C ASP A 47 -1.00 -1.43 15.50
N TRP A 48 -0.91 -2.28 14.49
CA TRP A 48 0.26 -3.14 14.24
C TRP A 48 1.21 -2.48 13.25
N ASN A 49 1.76 -1.34 13.64
CA ASN A 49 2.44 -0.42 12.74
C ASN A 49 3.85 -0.86 12.27
N ARG A 50 4.38 -1.98 12.76
CA ARG A 50 5.70 -2.52 12.43
C ARG A 50 5.79 -4.02 12.74
N PHE A 51 6.86 -4.66 12.27
CA PHE A 51 7.18 -6.05 12.64
C PHE A 51 7.24 -6.20 14.17
N ASN A 52 6.73 -7.31 14.70
CA ASN A 52 6.56 -7.57 16.14
C ASN A 52 5.63 -6.60 16.91
N GLY A 53 4.91 -5.72 16.23
CA GLY A 53 3.86 -4.91 16.82
C GLY A 53 4.36 -3.67 17.58
N PRO A 54 3.47 -2.98 18.31
CA PRO A 54 3.78 -1.71 18.94
C PRO A 54 4.85 -1.81 20.04
N PHE A 55 5.03 -2.99 20.64
CA PHE A 55 5.96 -3.24 21.74
C PHE A 55 7.17 -4.11 21.36
N ASP A 56 7.37 -4.40 20.07
CA ASP A 56 8.49 -5.20 19.53
C ASP A 56 8.61 -6.63 20.13
N ASN A 57 7.52 -7.17 20.67
CA ASN A 57 7.50 -8.46 21.38
C ASN A 57 6.52 -9.48 20.78
N ALA A 58 5.87 -9.15 19.66
CA ALA A 58 4.90 -10.01 18.95
C ALA A 58 3.68 -10.43 19.80
N THR A 59 3.28 -9.62 20.78
CA THR A 59 2.08 -9.87 21.60
C THR A 59 1.00 -8.82 21.38
N SER A 60 -0.26 -9.25 21.45
CA SER A 60 -1.42 -8.36 21.48
C SER A 60 -1.89 -8.13 22.93
N THR A 61 -2.38 -6.93 23.21
CA THR A 61 -3.10 -6.60 24.46
C THR A 61 -4.62 -6.67 24.31
N GLU A 62 -5.13 -7.06 23.14
CA GLU A 62 -6.56 -7.21 22.89
C GLU A 62 -7.13 -8.34 23.76
N THR A 63 -8.30 -8.08 24.34
CA THR A 63 -9.01 -9.02 25.23
C THR A 63 -10.41 -9.28 24.67
N GLN A 64 -11.17 -10.16 25.32
CA GLN A 64 -12.51 -10.58 24.85
C GLN A 64 -12.46 -11.15 23.43
N LEU A 65 -11.38 -11.88 23.15
CA LEU A 65 -11.21 -12.60 21.89
C LEU A 65 -12.19 -13.76 21.82
N ILE A 66 -12.54 -14.15 20.60
CA ILE A 66 -13.34 -15.36 20.37
C ILE A 66 -12.47 -16.56 20.79
N GLU A 67 -12.89 -17.26 21.84
CA GLU A 67 -12.18 -18.43 22.38
C GLU A 67 -12.50 -19.73 21.61
N ASN A 68 -13.64 -19.77 20.92
CA ASN A 68 -14.08 -20.93 20.16
C ASN A 68 -14.75 -20.48 18.85
N TRP A 69 -14.22 -20.97 17.73
CA TRP A 69 -14.70 -20.67 16.39
C TRP A 69 -15.78 -21.63 15.89
N GLY A 70 -16.14 -22.66 16.66
CA GLY A 70 -17.01 -23.75 16.23
C GLY A 70 -16.33 -24.73 15.28
N GLU A 71 -17.07 -25.74 14.80
CA GLU A 71 -16.55 -26.77 13.90
C GLU A 71 -16.14 -26.23 12.52
N GLU A 72 -16.79 -25.16 12.06
CA GLU A 72 -16.52 -24.54 10.76
C GLU A 72 -15.34 -23.55 10.78
N GLY A 73 -14.82 -23.19 11.96
CA GLY A 73 -13.71 -22.26 12.11
C GLY A 73 -14.05 -20.79 11.84
N PRO A 74 -13.04 -19.89 11.84
CA PRO A 74 -13.27 -18.48 11.57
C PRO A 74 -13.72 -18.27 10.13
N ARG A 75 -14.76 -17.46 9.96
CA ARG A 75 -15.23 -17.07 8.62
C ARG A 75 -14.16 -16.23 7.90
N LEU A 76 -13.74 -16.69 6.73
CA LEU A 76 -12.92 -15.91 5.82
C LEU A 76 -13.72 -14.70 5.31
N ILE A 77 -13.18 -13.48 5.45
CA ILE A 77 -13.84 -12.24 5.02
C ILE A 77 -13.37 -11.81 3.64
N TRP A 78 -12.06 -11.78 3.45
CA TRP A 78 -11.41 -11.46 2.19
C TRP A 78 -10.01 -12.08 2.16
N GLU A 79 -9.48 -12.25 0.96
CA GLU A 79 -8.10 -12.63 0.74
C GLU A 79 -7.56 -11.91 -0.50
N VAL A 80 -6.25 -11.68 -0.52
CA VAL A 80 -5.58 -11.06 -1.66
C VAL A 80 -4.31 -11.83 -1.96
N ALA A 81 -4.16 -12.30 -3.20
CA ALA A 81 -2.92 -12.93 -3.62
C ALA A 81 -1.79 -11.90 -3.57
N LYS A 82 -0.65 -12.22 -2.95
CA LYS A 82 0.55 -11.38 -2.98
C LYS A 82 1.60 -11.95 -3.93
N GLY A 83 2.57 -11.11 -4.26
CA GLY A 83 3.76 -11.52 -4.99
C GLY A 83 4.86 -12.10 -4.08
N GLU A 84 6.07 -12.16 -4.62
CA GLU A 84 7.27 -12.62 -3.93
C GLU A 84 7.66 -11.70 -2.76
N GLY A 85 8.46 -12.22 -1.83
CA GLY A 85 8.99 -11.50 -0.68
C GLY A 85 8.58 -12.05 0.68
N TYR A 86 9.28 -11.58 1.71
CA TYR A 86 9.17 -12.01 3.11
C TYR A 86 8.62 -10.93 4.04
N ALA A 87 8.36 -9.74 3.52
CA ALA A 87 7.84 -8.64 4.32
C ALA A 87 6.48 -9.01 4.94
N SER A 88 6.38 -8.86 6.26
CA SER A 88 5.09 -8.91 6.95
C SER A 88 4.28 -7.65 6.62
N PRO A 89 2.94 -7.67 6.72
CA PRO A 89 2.16 -6.44 6.63
C PRO A 89 2.38 -5.55 7.86
N ALA A 90 1.98 -4.29 7.73
CA ALA A 90 1.79 -3.36 8.84
C ALA A 90 0.41 -2.70 8.74
N VAL A 91 -0.25 -2.41 9.87
CA VAL A 91 -1.61 -1.84 9.88
C VAL A 91 -1.66 -0.61 10.76
N SER A 92 -2.28 0.46 10.26
CA SER A 92 -2.61 1.65 11.05
C SER A 92 -3.75 2.43 10.42
N LYS A 93 -4.66 3.00 11.24
CA LYS A 93 -5.79 3.84 10.78
C LYS A 93 -6.60 3.20 9.62
N ASP A 94 -6.95 1.92 9.77
CA ASP A 94 -7.69 1.12 8.77
C ASP A 94 -6.99 0.93 7.43
N ILE A 95 -5.68 1.15 7.38
CA ILE A 95 -4.84 0.93 6.21
C ILE A 95 -3.84 -0.17 6.51
N LEU A 96 -3.96 -1.28 5.79
CA LEU A 96 -2.98 -2.35 5.76
C LEU A 96 -1.96 -2.05 4.65
N ILE A 97 -0.69 -2.06 5.00
CA ILE A 97 0.42 -1.92 4.07
C ILE A 97 0.95 -3.30 3.72
N LEU A 98 0.87 -3.64 2.43
CA LEU A 98 1.47 -4.84 1.86
C LEU A 98 2.71 -4.43 1.06
N PHE A 99 3.85 -5.08 1.32
CA PHE A 99 5.07 -4.87 0.55
C PHE A 99 5.53 -6.19 -0.06
N HIS A 100 5.58 -6.25 -1.39
CA HIS A 100 5.89 -7.47 -2.12
C HIS A 100 6.50 -7.16 -3.49
N ARG A 101 7.02 -8.17 -4.18
CA ARG A 101 7.50 -8.04 -5.55
C ARG A 101 6.59 -8.78 -6.51
N GLU A 102 6.17 -8.12 -7.57
CA GLU A 102 5.32 -8.71 -8.60
C GLU A 102 5.73 -8.13 -9.96
N ASN A 103 5.94 -8.99 -10.95
CA ASN A 103 6.30 -8.62 -12.32
C ASN A 103 7.55 -7.72 -12.41
N GLY A 104 8.60 -8.04 -11.66
CA GLY A 104 9.84 -7.26 -11.63
C GLY A 104 9.77 -5.94 -10.85
N MET A 105 8.62 -5.64 -10.22
CA MET A 105 8.39 -4.40 -9.49
C MET A 105 8.27 -4.67 -7.99
N GLU A 106 9.08 -4.00 -7.18
CA GLU A 106 8.77 -3.88 -5.76
C GLU A 106 7.58 -2.93 -5.58
N THR A 107 6.60 -3.40 -4.83
CA THR A 107 5.22 -2.89 -4.82
C THR A 107 4.76 -2.71 -3.39
N ILE A 108 4.51 -1.45 -3.01
CA ILE A 108 3.96 -1.06 -1.71
C ILE A 108 2.50 -0.66 -1.94
N GLU A 109 1.57 -1.37 -1.33
CA GLU A 109 0.13 -1.13 -1.46
C GLU A 109 -0.47 -0.72 -0.13
N GLY A 110 -1.36 0.27 -0.16
CA GLY A 110 -2.27 0.54 0.93
C GLY A 110 -3.63 -0.09 0.64
N LEU A 111 -4.04 -1.05 1.45
CA LEU A 111 -5.32 -1.73 1.38
C LEU A 111 -6.21 -1.24 2.53
N ASN A 112 -7.53 -1.24 2.32
CA ASN A 112 -8.48 -1.15 3.42
C ASN A 112 -8.36 -2.43 4.26
N ALA A 113 -8.05 -2.29 5.56
CA ALA A 113 -7.78 -3.43 6.44
C ALA A 113 -8.99 -4.34 6.65
N GLU A 114 -10.22 -3.82 6.54
CA GLU A 114 -11.45 -4.56 6.77
C GLU A 114 -11.96 -5.29 5.52
N THR A 115 -11.67 -4.75 4.33
CA THR A 115 -12.24 -5.23 3.05
C THR A 115 -11.21 -5.74 2.05
N GLY A 116 -9.91 -5.53 2.31
CA GLY A 116 -8.83 -5.84 1.37
C GLY A 116 -8.79 -4.95 0.12
N ALA A 117 -9.72 -4.01 -0.02
CA ALA A 117 -9.81 -3.13 -1.18
C ALA A 117 -8.59 -2.21 -1.28
N ARG A 118 -7.93 -2.20 -2.44
CA ARG A 118 -6.79 -1.31 -2.70
C ARG A 118 -7.23 0.16 -2.63
N LYS A 119 -6.55 0.93 -1.79
CA LYS A 119 -6.69 2.40 -1.70
C LYS A 119 -5.68 3.09 -2.59
N TRP A 120 -4.43 2.63 -2.58
CA TRP A 120 -3.34 3.18 -3.38
C TRP A 120 -2.23 2.13 -3.60
N ILE A 121 -1.37 2.42 -4.56
CA ILE A 121 -0.22 1.57 -4.91
C ILE A 121 0.96 2.45 -5.32
N TYR A 122 2.15 2.11 -4.86
CA TYR A 122 3.42 2.66 -5.29
C TYR A 122 4.33 1.53 -5.75
N ARG A 123 4.93 1.64 -6.93
CA ARG A 123 5.79 0.60 -7.51
C ARG A 123 7.06 1.22 -8.06
N TYR A 124 8.16 0.47 -7.99
CA TYR A 124 9.40 0.81 -8.69
C TYR A 124 10.08 -0.45 -9.22
N PRO A 125 10.78 -0.35 -10.37
CA PRO A 125 11.46 -1.50 -10.94
C PRO A 125 12.63 -1.90 -10.06
N VAL A 126 12.86 -3.21 -9.96
CA VAL A 126 13.98 -3.78 -9.24
C VAL A 126 14.57 -4.92 -10.05
N GLU A 127 15.87 -4.83 -10.29
CA GLU A 127 16.68 -5.92 -10.82
C GLU A 127 17.46 -6.56 -9.67
N TYR A 128 16.95 -7.69 -9.20
CA TYR A 128 17.58 -8.47 -8.15
C TYR A 128 17.25 -9.94 -8.35
N ARG A 129 18.23 -10.81 -8.13
CA ARG A 129 18.06 -12.25 -8.06
C ARG A 129 18.68 -12.76 -6.77
N ASP A 130 17.90 -13.49 -5.98
CA ASP A 130 18.42 -14.15 -4.80
C ASP A 130 19.47 -15.20 -5.20
N ARG A 131 20.62 -15.18 -4.53
CA ARG A 131 21.76 -16.07 -4.86
C ARG A 131 21.42 -17.55 -4.67
N TYR A 132 20.53 -17.86 -3.74
CA TYR A 132 20.18 -19.22 -3.36
C TYR A 132 18.85 -19.69 -3.96
N GLY A 133 18.19 -18.84 -4.76
CA GLY A 133 16.95 -19.18 -5.45
C GLY A 133 15.72 -19.19 -4.56
N TYR A 134 15.76 -18.55 -3.38
CA TYR A 134 14.62 -18.50 -2.47
C TYR A 134 13.54 -17.51 -2.95
N SER A 135 13.66 -16.24 -2.59
CA SER A 135 12.75 -15.19 -3.05
C SER A 135 13.50 -13.91 -3.30
N ASN A 136 13.15 -13.22 -4.38
CA ASN A 136 13.88 -12.04 -4.83
C ASN A 136 13.49 -10.75 -4.09
N GLY A 137 12.99 -10.88 -2.86
CA GLY A 137 12.57 -9.78 -2.00
C GLY A 137 11.17 -9.23 -2.30
N PRO A 138 10.75 -8.20 -1.56
CA PRO A 138 11.48 -7.51 -0.49
C PRO A 138 11.67 -8.38 0.77
N ARG A 139 12.67 -8.05 1.59
CA ARG A 139 12.97 -8.76 2.85
C ARG A 139 12.52 -8.00 4.10
N SER A 140 12.50 -6.66 4.03
CA SER A 140 12.16 -5.81 5.17
C SER A 140 10.67 -5.51 5.21
N SER A 141 10.07 -5.59 6.39
CA SER A 141 8.68 -5.18 6.61
C SER A 141 8.54 -3.66 6.63
N PRO A 142 7.43 -3.11 6.10
CA PRO A 142 7.15 -1.68 6.21
C PRO A 142 6.93 -1.27 7.67
N ILE A 143 7.24 -0.01 7.96
CA ILE A 143 6.99 0.64 9.25
C ILE A 143 6.08 1.85 9.01
N ILE A 144 5.09 2.04 9.87
CA ILE A 144 4.20 3.19 9.86
C ILE A 144 4.53 4.07 11.07
N ARG A 145 4.82 5.35 10.83
CA ARG A 145 5.03 6.35 11.88
C ARG A 145 4.27 7.62 11.54
N GLY A 146 3.26 7.94 12.35
CA GLY A 146 2.38 9.08 12.10
C GLY A 146 1.61 8.89 10.79
N ASP A 147 1.81 9.80 9.84
CA ASP A 147 1.18 9.76 8.52
C ASP A 147 2.11 9.24 7.41
N PHE A 148 3.19 8.55 7.78
CA PHE A 148 4.21 8.09 6.85
C PHE A 148 4.45 6.58 6.93
N VAL A 149 4.69 5.99 5.77
CA VAL A 149 5.11 4.61 5.58
C VAL A 149 6.56 4.61 5.12
N TYR A 150 7.39 3.82 5.79
CA TYR A 150 8.79 3.61 5.45
C TYR A 150 8.98 2.16 5.03
N ALA A 151 9.64 1.94 3.90
CA ALA A 151 9.93 0.59 3.41
C ALA A 151 11.30 0.57 2.73
N GLN A 152 12.09 -0.47 3.04
CA GLN A 152 13.40 -0.69 2.45
C GLN A 152 13.34 -1.89 1.49
N GLY A 153 13.58 -1.63 0.21
CA GLY A 153 13.64 -2.65 -0.83
C GLY A 153 14.85 -3.57 -0.73
N VAL A 154 14.82 -4.67 -1.48
CA VAL A 154 15.91 -5.65 -1.54
C VAL A 154 17.20 -5.08 -2.15
N THR A 155 17.08 -4.00 -2.91
CA THR A 155 18.19 -3.23 -3.50
C THR A 155 18.50 -1.96 -2.70
N SER A 156 18.21 -1.95 -1.40
CA SER A 156 18.54 -0.87 -0.45
C SER A 156 17.88 0.49 -0.70
N TRP A 157 16.92 0.57 -1.62
CA TRP A 157 16.06 1.75 -1.75
C TRP A 157 15.18 1.93 -0.51
N LEU A 158 15.45 2.97 0.27
CA LEU A 158 14.58 3.41 1.36
C LEU A 158 13.56 4.43 0.84
N THR A 159 12.28 4.09 1.00
CA THR A 159 11.15 4.87 0.49
C THR A 159 10.34 5.42 1.65
N CYS A 160 9.92 6.69 1.56
CA CYS A 160 8.91 7.29 2.44
C CYS A 160 7.68 7.72 1.64
N LEU A 161 6.52 7.17 2.01
CA LEU A 161 5.22 7.45 1.40
C LEU A 161 4.27 8.08 2.41
N GLU A 162 3.32 8.89 1.94
CA GLU A 162 2.16 9.29 2.75
C GLU A 162 1.20 8.12 2.95
N LEU A 163 0.87 7.78 4.20
CA LEU A 163 0.02 6.64 4.57
C LEU A 163 -1.35 6.66 3.89
N LYS A 164 -1.98 7.84 3.80
CA LYS A 164 -3.35 7.96 3.29
C LYS A 164 -3.44 7.81 1.77
N THR A 165 -2.40 8.20 1.03
CA THR A 165 -2.46 8.37 -0.43
C THR A 165 -1.45 7.54 -1.20
N GLY A 166 -0.43 7.00 -0.54
CA GLY A 166 0.71 6.36 -1.19
C GLY A 166 1.64 7.34 -1.91
N LYS A 167 1.43 8.65 -1.76
CA LYS A 167 2.26 9.66 -2.44
C LYS A 167 3.69 9.62 -1.92
N LEU A 168 4.63 9.44 -2.83
CA LEU A 168 6.06 9.52 -2.54
C LEU A 168 6.42 10.89 -1.94
N LYS A 169 7.03 10.88 -0.75
CA LYS A 169 7.62 12.08 -0.14
C LYS A 169 9.10 12.19 -0.48
N TRP A 170 9.83 11.09 -0.35
CA TRP A 170 11.22 10.98 -0.76
C TRP A 170 11.62 9.51 -0.94
N LYS A 171 12.71 9.30 -1.68
CA LYS A 171 13.36 8.02 -1.88
C LYS A 171 14.87 8.22 -1.76
N ARG A 172 15.59 7.32 -1.10
CA ARG A 172 17.06 7.35 -0.99
C ARG A 172 17.66 5.98 -1.28
N ASP A 173 18.76 5.99 -2.00
CA ASP A 173 19.61 4.82 -2.14
C ASP A 173 20.53 4.73 -0.91
N LEU A 174 20.61 3.55 -0.30
CA LEU A 174 21.45 3.27 0.87
C LEU A 174 22.58 2.28 0.56
N ALA A 175 22.74 1.88 -0.71
CA ALA A 175 23.81 0.99 -1.15
C ALA A 175 25.20 1.67 -1.11
#